data_AF-A0A8C7HS10-F1
#
_entry.id   AF-A0A8C7HS10-F1
#
_cell.length_a   1.000
_cell.length_b   1.000
_cell.length_c   1.000
_cell.angle_alpha   90.00
_cell.angle_beta   90.00
_cell.angle_gamma   90.00
#
_symmetry.space_group_name_H-M   'P 1'
#
loop_
_entity.id
_entity.type
_entity.pdbx_description
1 polymer ?
#
loop_
_entity_poly.entity_id
_entity_poly.type
_entity_poly.pdbx_seq_one_letter_code
_entity_poly.pdbx_strand_id
1 'polypeptide(L)'
;MASPHFPYSGFSNPLKSKESWGYVDVREGAHMFWWLYYADSPSASYSQLPLVMWLQGGPGGSGCGFGNFEEIGPLDRDLEPRKNSWVQYSSVLFVDNPVGTGFSYTDSDEAFATDVATVASDMLVLLKQFFNKEEHVPFYIFSESYGGKMAAAISLELTKVEKGTLKCNFAGVALGDSWISPLDSVMTWGPYLYSTSLLDDYGLREVSSAAEAVKQAVDQGQYLKATELWSVTESVVEQNTNGVNFYNILTQEPDEEMSSVAGEGFLSLLMRHHISPLHRQSLSQLMNGPIRKKLGIIPQNVTWGGQAEAVFSSMSGDFMKPVVDVVDQLLDAGVNVTVYNGQLDLIVDTMGQEQWVKQLKWVGLQSFSQMKWTALDDPAFPGVTGAFYKTYKNFSFYWILKAGHMIPSDQGPMALQMLKMITQQD
;
A
#
# COMPACT_ATOMS: atom_id res chain seq x y z
N MET A 1 -30.43 7.49 -30.78
CA MET A 1 -29.37 6.78 -31.54
C MET A 1 -28.67 5.87 -30.55
N ALA A 2 -28.52 4.60 -30.93
CA ALA A 2 -28.27 3.49 -30.02
C ALA A 2 -26.85 3.51 -29.41
N SER A 3 -26.76 3.14 -28.13
CA SER A 3 -25.51 2.77 -27.45
C SER A 3 -24.91 1.52 -28.11
N PRO A 4 -23.59 1.47 -28.35
CA PRO A 4 -22.97 0.27 -28.88
C PRO A 4 -22.81 -0.76 -27.75
N HIS A 5 -23.58 -1.86 -27.85
CA HIS A 5 -23.32 -3.09 -27.13
C HIS A 5 -22.23 -3.88 -27.86
N PHE A 6 -21.10 -4.12 -27.19
CA PHE A 6 -20.13 -5.15 -27.60
C PHE A 6 -20.57 -6.50 -27.01
N PRO A 7 -20.75 -7.57 -27.81
CA PRO A 7 -21.05 -8.89 -27.29
C PRO A 7 -19.73 -9.64 -27.02
N TYR A 8 -19.42 -9.87 -25.75
CA TYR A 8 -18.52 -10.96 -25.36
C TYR A 8 -19.38 -12.15 -24.96
N SER A 9 -19.40 -13.17 -25.80
CA SER A 9 -20.12 -14.42 -25.56
C SER A 9 -19.21 -15.43 -24.89
N GLY A 10 -19.56 -15.86 -23.67
CA GLY A 10 -19.29 -17.22 -23.23
C GLY A 10 -18.47 -17.45 -21.96
N PHE A 11 -18.61 -16.66 -20.89
CA PHE A 11 -18.22 -17.07 -19.52
C PHE A 11 -19.16 -16.42 -18.50
N SER A 12 -19.29 -17.02 -17.31
CA SER A 12 -20.18 -16.58 -16.21
C SER A 12 -20.21 -15.07 -16.04
N ASN A 13 -21.41 -14.48 -15.96
CA ASN A 13 -21.66 -13.03 -15.88
C ASN A 13 -20.57 -12.32 -15.04
N PRO A 14 -19.68 -11.52 -15.63
CA PRO A 14 -18.75 -10.69 -14.87
C PRO A 14 -19.57 -9.69 -14.03
N LEU A 15 -19.08 -9.41 -12.82
CA LEU A 15 -19.62 -8.38 -11.92
C LEU A 15 -19.89 -7.09 -12.72
N LYS A 16 -21.10 -6.55 -12.61
CA LYS A 16 -21.55 -5.32 -13.29
C LYS A 16 -21.36 -4.11 -12.37
N SER A 17 -20.24 -4.05 -11.65
CA SER A 17 -19.90 -2.86 -10.88
C SER A 17 -19.97 -1.65 -11.81
N LYS A 18 -20.74 -0.63 -11.42
CA LYS A 18 -20.66 0.66 -12.08
C LYS A 18 -19.26 1.21 -11.84
N GLU A 19 -18.76 2.04 -12.74
CA GLU A 19 -17.43 2.62 -12.63
C GLU A 19 -17.50 4.12 -12.88
N SER A 20 -16.58 4.86 -12.26
CA SER A 20 -16.35 6.28 -12.51
C SER A 20 -14.86 6.57 -12.40
N TRP A 21 -14.34 7.49 -13.20
CA TRP A 21 -12.92 7.86 -13.16
C TRP A 21 -12.77 9.32 -13.58
N GLY A 22 -11.66 9.94 -13.18
CA GLY A 22 -11.41 11.33 -13.49
C GLY A 22 -10.04 11.80 -13.05
N TYR A 23 -9.79 13.07 -13.35
CA TYR A 23 -8.63 13.81 -12.85
C TYR A 23 -9.07 14.90 -11.89
N VAL A 24 -8.18 15.24 -10.97
CA VAL A 24 -8.24 16.46 -10.17
C VAL A 24 -6.90 17.19 -10.28
N ASP A 25 -6.97 18.48 -10.61
CA ASP A 25 -5.82 19.38 -10.51
C ASP A 25 -5.65 19.74 -9.03
N VAL A 26 -4.60 19.20 -8.39
CA VAL A 26 -4.38 19.32 -6.95
C VAL A 26 -3.45 20.48 -6.59
N ARG A 27 -2.53 20.80 -7.51
CA ARG A 27 -1.64 21.98 -7.50
C ARG A 27 -1.40 22.41 -8.95
N GLU A 28 -0.76 23.56 -9.12
CA GLU A 28 -0.29 23.99 -10.44
C GLU A 28 0.64 22.93 -11.05
N GLY A 29 0.32 22.48 -12.26
CA GLY A 29 1.06 21.45 -12.98
C GLY A 29 1.02 20.05 -12.33
N ALA A 30 0.08 19.78 -11.43
CA ALA A 30 -0.02 18.52 -10.71
C ALA A 30 -1.43 17.92 -10.80
N HIS A 31 -1.54 16.76 -11.47
CA HIS A 31 -2.82 16.17 -11.87
C HIS A 31 -2.95 14.74 -11.30
N MET A 32 -3.92 14.52 -10.42
CA MET A 32 -4.18 13.19 -9.82
C MET A 32 -5.31 12.45 -10.53
N PHE A 33 -5.04 11.21 -10.94
CA PHE A 33 -6.01 10.28 -11.49
C PHE A 33 -6.63 9.40 -10.39
N TRP A 34 -7.93 9.13 -10.51
CA TRP A 34 -8.66 8.23 -9.64
C TRP A 34 -9.64 7.36 -10.43
N TRP A 35 -9.92 6.16 -9.89
CA TRP A 35 -10.86 5.20 -10.46
C TRP A 35 -11.69 4.54 -9.37
N LEU A 36 -13.00 4.78 -9.39
CA LEU A 36 -13.99 4.21 -8.49
C LEU A 36 -14.70 3.02 -9.14
N TYR A 37 -14.75 1.92 -8.39
CA TYR A 37 -15.67 0.81 -8.61
C TYR A 37 -16.75 0.84 -7.53
N TYR A 38 -18.02 0.90 -7.94
CA TYR A 38 -19.12 0.78 -6.99
C TYR A 38 -19.29 -0.67 -6.54
N ALA A 39 -19.61 -0.86 -5.25
CA ALA A 39 -19.81 -2.18 -4.68
C ALA A 39 -20.83 -3.00 -5.51
N ASP A 40 -20.49 -4.24 -5.79
CA ASP A 40 -21.35 -5.21 -6.48
C ASP A 40 -21.60 -6.39 -5.54
N SER A 41 -22.59 -6.20 -4.66
CA SER A 41 -22.99 -7.17 -3.66
C SER A 41 -24.37 -7.74 -4.00
N PRO A 42 -24.59 -9.05 -3.84
CA PRO A 42 -25.91 -9.65 -4.04
C PRO A 42 -26.92 -9.26 -2.95
N SER A 43 -26.46 -8.80 -1.78
CA SER A 43 -27.30 -8.56 -0.60
C SER A 43 -27.53 -7.09 -0.26
N ALA A 44 -26.78 -6.15 -0.85
CA ALA A 44 -26.87 -4.72 -0.52
C ALA A 44 -26.58 -3.82 -1.71
N SER A 45 -27.18 -2.62 -1.72
CA SER A 45 -26.80 -1.56 -2.65
C SER A 45 -25.45 -0.96 -2.26
N TYR A 46 -24.66 -0.49 -3.24
CA TYR A 46 -23.43 0.27 -2.97
C TYR A 46 -23.63 1.48 -2.05
N SER A 47 -24.84 2.05 -2.00
CA SER A 47 -25.20 3.17 -1.11
C SER A 47 -25.37 2.77 0.36
N GLN A 48 -25.30 1.47 0.66
CA GLN A 48 -25.41 0.89 2.00
C GLN A 48 -24.09 0.24 2.44
N LEU A 49 -23.10 0.20 1.55
CA LEU A 49 -21.80 -0.43 1.75
C LEU A 49 -20.71 0.62 1.91
N PRO A 50 -19.63 0.32 2.65
CA PRO A 50 -18.54 1.26 2.88
C PRO A 50 -17.84 1.66 1.57
N LEU A 51 -17.22 2.83 1.59
CA LEU A 51 -16.25 3.26 0.59
C LEU A 51 -14.85 3.03 1.15
N VAL A 52 -14.03 2.30 0.40
CA VAL A 52 -12.61 2.06 0.70
C VAL A 52 -11.78 2.80 -0.35
N MET A 53 -10.92 3.72 0.07
CA MET A 53 -9.85 4.22 -0.78
C MET A 53 -8.62 3.33 -0.62
N TRP A 54 -8.03 2.88 -1.71
CA TRP A 54 -6.81 2.07 -1.72
C TRP A 54 -5.61 2.90 -2.17
N LEU A 55 -4.57 2.95 -1.33
CA LEU A 55 -3.30 3.60 -1.61
C LEU A 55 -2.17 2.57 -1.67
N GLN A 56 -1.67 2.33 -2.89
CA GLN A 56 -0.48 1.53 -3.10
C GLN A 56 0.78 2.35 -2.72
N GLY A 57 1.90 1.67 -2.50
CA GLY A 57 3.17 2.24 -2.04
C GLY A 57 4.18 2.54 -3.15
N GLY A 58 5.39 1.98 -3.01
CA GLY A 58 6.59 2.40 -3.76
C GLY A 58 7.51 3.25 -2.88
N PRO A 59 7.47 4.60 -2.95
CA PRO A 59 6.48 5.45 -3.61
C PRO A 59 6.60 5.47 -5.14
N GLY A 60 5.46 5.53 -5.83
CA GLY A 60 5.39 5.43 -7.30
C GLY A 60 4.57 4.25 -7.81
N GLY A 61 4.08 3.39 -6.91
CA GLY A 61 3.21 2.26 -7.23
C GLY A 61 1.77 2.69 -7.50
N SER A 62 1.22 2.28 -8.64
CA SER A 62 -0.13 2.68 -9.06
C SER A 62 -1.22 1.90 -8.34
N GLY A 63 -2.09 2.60 -7.61
CA GLY A 63 -3.31 2.02 -7.05
C GLY A 63 -4.30 1.62 -8.15
N CYS A 64 -4.44 2.44 -9.20
CA CYS A 64 -5.39 2.18 -10.30
C CYS A 64 -4.95 1.03 -11.23
N GLY A 65 -3.65 0.74 -11.27
CA GLY A 65 -3.05 -0.35 -12.02
C GLY A 65 -2.77 -1.57 -11.15
N PHE A 66 -1.73 -1.51 -10.31
CA PHE A 66 -1.26 -2.65 -9.53
C PHE A 66 -2.29 -3.07 -8.47
N GLY A 67 -2.72 -2.15 -7.59
CA GLY A 67 -3.73 -2.46 -6.57
C GLY A 67 -5.05 -2.98 -7.15
N ASN A 68 -5.45 -2.47 -8.31
CA ASN A 68 -6.65 -2.90 -9.00
C ASN A 68 -6.49 -4.28 -9.67
N PHE A 69 -5.53 -4.42 -10.58
CA PHE A 69 -5.43 -5.58 -11.48
C PHE A 69 -4.51 -6.68 -11.00
N GLU A 70 -3.69 -6.48 -9.97
CA GLU A 70 -2.85 -7.53 -9.39
C GLU A 70 -3.41 -8.03 -8.04
N GLU A 71 -4.14 -7.17 -7.31
CA GLU A 71 -4.55 -7.48 -5.93
C GLU A 71 -6.08 -7.57 -5.73
N ILE A 72 -6.77 -6.43 -5.55
CA ILE A 72 -8.09 -6.38 -4.89
C ILE A 72 -9.26 -5.97 -5.80
N GLY A 73 -8.98 -5.55 -7.03
CA GLY A 73 -10.00 -5.10 -7.98
C GLY A 73 -10.96 -6.22 -8.43
N PRO A 74 -11.91 -5.91 -9.31
CA PRO A 74 -12.88 -6.91 -9.78
C PRO A 74 -12.30 -7.89 -10.80
N LEU A 75 -11.26 -7.48 -11.52
CA LEU A 75 -10.61 -8.26 -12.58
C LEU A 75 -9.11 -8.41 -12.28
N ASP A 76 -8.51 -9.50 -12.75
CA ASP A 76 -7.06 -9.64 -12.78
C ASP A 76 -6.44 -9.01 -14.04
N ARG A 77 -5.11 -9.13 -14.16
CA ARG A 77 -4.34 -8.59 -15.29
C ARG A 77 -4.69 -9.22 -16.64
N ASP A 78 -5.28 -10.42 -16.61
CA ASP A 78 -5.75 -11.12 -17.80
C ASP A 78 -7.22 -10.77 -18.11
N LEU A 79 -7.79 -9.81 -17.34
CA LEU A 79 -9.18 -9.36 -17.37
C LEU A 79 -10.19 -10.43 -16.95
N GLU A 80 -9.75 -11.42 -16.18
CA GLU A 80 -10.62 -12.46 -15.62
C GLU A 80 -11.19 -12.05 -14.26
N PRO A 81 -12.44 -12.43 -13.91
CA PRO A 81 -13.04 -12.07 -12.64
C PRO A 81 -12.31 -12.62 -11.41
N ARG A 82 -12.06 -11.77 -10.41
CA ARG A 82 -11.44 -12.15 -9.13
C ARG A 82 -12.47 -12.68 -8.13
N LYS A 83 -12.22 -13.88 -7.59
CA LYS A 83 -13.06 -14.49 -6.54
C LYS A 83 -13.05 -13.71 -5.23
N ASN A 84 -11.92 -13.09 -4.89
CA ASN A 84 -11.74 -12.37 -3.62
C ASN A 84 -11.74 -10.85 -3.80
N SER A 85 -12.43 -10.34 -4.83
CA SER A 85 -12.51 -8.89 -5.06
C SER A 85 -13.14 -8.17 -3.87
N TRP A 86 -12.55 -7.04 -3.48
CA TRP A 86 -13.06 -6.20 -2.40
C TRP A 86 -14.33 -5.45 -2.80
N VAL A 87 -14.61 -5.35 -4.10
CA VAL A 87 -15.83 -4.76 -4.67
C VAL A 87 -17.10 -5.53 -4.25
N GLN A 88 -16.96 -6.77 -3.77
CA GLN A 88 -18.08 -7.58 -3.26
C GLN A 88 -18.69 -7.03 -1.96
N TYR A 89 -17.93 -6.27 -1.18
CA TYR A 89 -18.34 -5.79 0.16
C TYR A 89 -18.10 -4.29 0.37
N SER A 90 -17.52 -3.59 -0.61
CA SER A 90 -17.24 -2.15 -0.53
C SER A 90 -17.22 -1.54 -1.92
N SER A 91 -17.51 -0.23 -2.02
CA SER A 91 -17.07 0.53 -3.19
C SER A 91 -15.58 0.80 -3.01
N VAL A 92 -14.78 0.67 -4.07
CA VAL A 92 -13.32 0.83 -3.98
C VAL A 92 -12.87 1.98 -4.86
N LEU A 93 -12.31 3.02 -4.24
CA LEU A 93 -11.66 4.15 -4.88
C LEU A 93 -10.15 3.90 -4.96
N PHE A 94 -9.68 3.51 -6.13
CA PHE A 94 -8.24 3.48 -6.40
C PHE A 94 -7.77 4.89 -6.75
N VAL A 95 -6.63 5.29 -6.18
CA VAL A 95 -6.00 6.56 -6.50
C VAL A 95 -4.54 6.32 -6.89
N ASP A 96 -4.13 6.93 -8.00
CA ASP A 96 -2.73 6.97 -8.38
C ASP A 96 -2.04 8.10 -7.62
N ASN A 97 -1.34 7.74 -6.55
CA ASN A 97 -0.79 8.67 -5.57
C ASN A 97 0.64 8.28 -5.22
N PRO A 98 1.59 9.21 -5.08
CA PRO A 98 1.52 10.66 -5.32
C PRO A 98 1.32 11.07 -6.79
N VAL A 99 1.27 12.38 -7.08
CA VAL A 99 1.28 12.89 -8.46
C VAL A 99 2.53 12.38 -9.19
N GLY A 100 2.37 11.89 -10.43
CA GLY A 100 3.41 11.20 -11.21
C GLY A 100 3.31 9.67 -11.18
N THR A 101 2.56 9.11 -10.23
CA THR A 101 2.30 7.68 -10.14
C THR A 101 1.27 7.25 -11.18
N GLY A 102 1.45 6.09 -11.83
CA GLY A 102 0.45 5.51 -12.72
C GLY A 102 0.02 6.47 -13.85
N PHE A 103 -1.26 6.85 -13.87
CA PHE A 103 -1.79 7.87 -14.78
C PHE A 103 -1.84 9.29 -14.20
N SER A 104 -1.58 9.48 -12.90
CA SER A 104 -1.32 10.81 -12.35
C SER A 104 -0.02 11.35 -12.93
N TYR A 105 0.04 12.65 -13.21
CA TYR A 105 1.21 13.24 -13.86
C TYR A 105 1.48 14.66 -13.42
N THR A 106 2.74 15.06 -13.54
CA THR A 106 3.17 16.45 -13.45
C THR A 106 3.47 17.04 -14.83
N ASP A 107 3.28 18.35 -14.98
CA ASP A 107 3.70 19.12 -16.15
C ASP A 107 5.21 19.44 -16.12
N SER A 108 5.83 19.42 -14.92
CA SER A 108 7.26 19.66 -14.70
C SER A 108 7.78 18.95 -13.45
N ASP A 109 9.11 18.83 -13.33
CA ASP A 109 9.76 18.13 -12.22
C ASP A 109 9.56 18.84 -10.86
N GLU A 110 9.37 20.16 -10.86
CA GLU A 110 9.14 20.94 -9.64
C GLU A 110 7.80 20.64 -8.97
N ALA A 111 6.86 20.03 -9.70
CA ALA A 111 5.54 19.69 -9.19
C ALA A 111 5.51 18.33 -8.47
N PHE A 112 6.58 17.52 -8.50
CA PHE A 112 6.62 16.29 -7.71
C PHE A 112 6.58 16.58 -6.20
N ALA A 113 5.85 15.74 -5.46
CA ALA A 113 5.92 15.77 -4.01
C ALA A 113 7.30 15.28 -3.53
N THR A 114 7.81 15.91 -2.47
CA THR A 114 9.09 15.54 -1.84
C THR A 114 8.94 15.08 -0.39
N ASP A 115 7.71 15.13 0.14
CA ASP A 115 7.34 14.65 1.47
C ASP A 115 5.87 14.23 1.55
N VAL A 116 5.53 13.45 2.58
CA VAL A 116 4.14 13.02 2.84
C VAL A 116 3.20 14.18 3.19
N ALA A 117 3.71 15.34 3.61
CA ALA A 117 2.87 16.51 3.90
C ALA A 117 2.27 17.09 2.61
N THR A 118 3.08 17.20 1.56
CA THR A 118 2.63 17.61 0.23
C THR A 118 1.64 16.60 -0.35
N VAL A 119 1.94 15.30 -0.20
CA VAL A 119 1.02 14.20 -0.61
C VAL A 119 -0.34 14.32 0.08
N ALA A 120 -0.34 14.56 1.40
CA ALA A 120 -1.57 14.71 2.17
C ALA A 120 -2.37 15.95 1.73
N SER A 121 -1.70 17.08 1.49
CA SER A 121 -2.34 18.30 0.97
C SER A 121 -3.00 18.07 -0.38
N ASP A 122 -2.31 17.41 -1.31
CA ASP A 122 -2.83 17.09 -2.64
C ASP A 122 -4.06 16.19 -2.55
N MET A 123 -3.99 15.14 -1.73
CA MET A 123 -5.11 14.25 -1.51
C MET A 123 -6.31 14.97 -0.92
N LEU A 124 -6.13 15.92 0.00
CA LEU A 124 -7.26 16.70 0.53
C LEU A 124 -7.96 17.51 -0.56
N VAL A 125 -7.24 18.01 -1.58
CA VAL A 125 -7.86 18.69 -2.73
C VAL A 125 -8.68 17.69 -3.55
N LEU A 126 -8.12 16.51 -3.84
CA LEU A 126 -8.84 15.44 -4.52
C LEU A 126 -10.10 15.04 -3.77
N LEU A 127 -10.00 14.75 -2.47
CA LEU A 127 -11.12 14.32 -1.65
C LEU A 127 -12.21 15.39 -1.54
N LYS A 128 -11.86 16.67 -1.48
CA LYS A 128 -12.85 17.77 -1.50
C LYS A 128 -13.63 17.82 -2.81
N GLN A 129 -12.97 17.58 -3.94
CA GLN A 129 -13.65 17.56 -5.25
C GLN A 129 -14.46 16.27 -5.45
N PHE A 130 -13.94 15.14 -5.00
CA PHE A 130 -14.60 13.85 -5.05
C PHE A 130 -15.87 13.84 -4.19
N PHE A 131 -15.78 14.26 -2.92
CA PHE A 131 -16.89 14.42 -1.99
C PHE A 131 -17.60 15.77 -2.16
N ASN A 132 -17.97 16.13 -3.39
CA ASN A 132 -18.71 17.37 -3.67
C ASN A 132 -20.18 17.35 -3.19
N LYS A 133 -20.68 16.18 -2.79
CA LYS A 133 -21.98 15.94 -2.15
C LYS A 133 -21.78 15.20 -0.83
N GLU A 134 -22.80 15.22 0.02
CA GLU A 134 -22.76 14.45 1.27
C GLU A 134 -22.78 12.96 0.97
N GLU A 135 -21.73 12.28 1.40
CA GLU A 135 -21.64 10.82 1.40
C GLU A 135 -21.81 10.31 2.83
N HIS A 136 -22.84 9.50 3.05
CA HIS A 136 -23.21 9.00 4.38
C HIS A 136 -22.58 7.64 4.70
N VAL A 137 -22.06 6.93 3.70
CA VAL A 137 -21.41 5.63 3.90
C VAL A 137 -20.08 5.79 4.64
N PRO A 138 -19.71 4.85 5.53
CA PRO A 138 -18.39 4.86 6.16
C PRO A 138 -17.28 4.88 5.12
N PHE A 139 -16.33 5.81 5.28
CA PHE A 139 -15.17 5.98 4.42
C PHE A 139 -13.91 5.51 5.14
N TYR A 140 -13.21 4.53 4.56
CA TYR A 140 -11.96 4.00 5.07
C TYR A 140 -10.82 4.24 4.09
N ILE A 141 -9.61 4.41 4.61
CA ILE A 141 -8.38 4.43 3.81
C ILE A 141 -7.62 3.15 4.09
N PHE A 142 -7.46 2.29 3.09
CA PHE A 142 -6.61 1.12 3.13
C PHE A 142 -5.35 1.38 2.32
N SER A 143 -4.25 0.76 2.74
CA SER A 143 -2.96 1.03 2.15
C SER A 143 -2.01 -0.15 2.29
N GLU A 144 -0.96 -0.12 1.48
CA GLU A 144 0.13 -1.08 1.49
C GLU A 144 1.48 -0.35 1.46
N SER A 145 2.51 -0.89 2.12
CA SER A 145 3.89 -0.43 1.95
C SER A 145 4.08 1.06 2.29
N TYR A 146 4.77 1.82 1.44
CA TYR A 146 4.87 3.29 1.55
C TYR A 146 3.50 4.00 1.57
N GLY A 147 2.48 3.37 0.98
CA GLY A 147 1.10 3.79 1.03
C GLY A 147 0.62 3.99 2.47
N GLY A 148 1.12 3.21 3.42
CA GLY A 148 0.82 3.36 4.84
C GLY A 148 1.25 4.71 5.42
N LYS A 149 2.43 5.22 5.04
CA LYS A 149 2.85 6.56 5.49
C LYS A 149 1.93 7.64 4.94
N MET A 150 1.59 7.53 3.65
CA MET A 150 0.71 8.46 2.97
C MET A 150 -0.68 8.41 3.60
N ALA A 151 -1.23 7.21 3.82
CA ALA A 151 -2.53 6.99 4.43
C ALA A 151 -2.59 7.55 5.86
N ALA A 152 -1.55 7.36 6.68
CA ALA A 152 -1.47 7.92 8.02
C ALA A 152 -1.49 9.46 7.98
N ALA A 153 -0.67 10.07 7.13
CA ALA A 153 -0.61 11.53 6.99
C ALA A 153 -1.94 12.12 6.48
N ILE A 154 -2.52 11.53 5.43
CA ILE A 154 -3.83 11.92 4.88
C ILE A 154 -4.91 11.81 5.95
N SER A 155 -4.94 10.69 6.68
CA SER A 155 -5.92 10.46 7.74
C SER A 155 -5.80 11.49 8.86
N LEU A 156 -4.58 11.88 9.23
CA LEU A 156 -4.37 12.88 10.27
C LEU A 156 -4.90 14.24 9.80
N GLU A 157 -4.63 14.62 8.55
CA GLU A 157 -5.17 15.85 7.98
C GLU A 157 -6.70 15.84 7.91
N LEU A 158 -7.33 14.69 7.60
CA LEU A 158 -8.79 14.55 7.64
C LEU A 158 -9.38 14.85 9.03
N THR A 159 -8.68 14.51 10.12
CA THR A 159 -9.15 14.84 11.49
C THR A 159 -9.12 16.34 11.80
N LYS A 160 -8.30 17.11 11.07
CA LYS A 160 -8.11 18.54 11.27
C LYS A 160 -9.03 19.40 10.40
N VAL A 161 -9.66 18.81 9.38
CA VAL A 161 -10.57 19.53 8.48
C VAL A 161 -11.75 20.09 9.28
N GLU A 162 -12.04 21.38 9.11
CA GLU A 162 -13.20 22.01 9.73
C GLU A 162 -14.49 21.27 9.34
N LYS A 163 -15.30 20.94 10.35
CA LYS A 163 -16.55 20.21 10.18
C LYS A 163 -17.43 20.88 9.11
N GLY A 164 -17.79 20.11 8.08
CA GLY A 164 -18.61 20.57 6.95
C GLY A 164 -17.84 21.04 5.72
N THR A 165 -16.50 21.19 5.80
CA THR A 165 -15.65 21.52 4.64
C THR A 165 -15.47 20.31 3.73
N LEU A 166 -15.27 19.13 4.32
CA LEU A 166 -15.23 17.85 3.61
C LEU A 166 -16.44 17.01 4.05
N LYS A 167 -17.21 16.54 3.07
CA LYS A 167 -18.50 15.89 3.29
C LYS A 167 -18.41 14.36 3.26
N CYS A 168 -17.43 13.82 3.99
CA CYS A 168 -17.24 12.38 4.12
C CYS A 168 -17.48 11.90 5.56
N ASN A 169 -17.90 10.65 5.71
CA ASN A 169 -17.98 9.97 6.99
C ASN A 169 -16.71 9.14 7.23
N PHE A 170 -15.58 9.80 7.54
CA PHE A 170 -14.30 9.11 7.75
C PHE A 170 -14.36 8.20 8.98
N ALA A 171 -14.12 6.92 8.78
CA ALA A 171 -14.37 5.85 9.75
C ALA A 171 -13.08 5.17 10.26
N GLY A 172 -11.99 5.22 9.51
CA GLY A 172 -10.71 4.65 9.94
C GLY A 172 -9.67 4.49 8.84
N VAL A 173 -8.48 4.08 9.25
CA VAL A 173 -7.34 3.79 8.37
C VAL A 173 -6.79 2.40 8.66
N ALA A 174 -6.45 1.67 7.60
CA ALA A 174 -5.85 0.35 7.66
C ALA A 174 -4.49 0.36 6.93
N LEU A 175 -3.45 0.01 7.68
CA LEU A 175 -2.04 0.11 7.34
C LEU A 175 -1.52 -1.33 7.10
N GLY A 176 -1.55 -1.77 5.85
CA GLY A 176 -1.03 -3.06 5.41
C GLY A 176 0.46 -2.97 5.15
N ASP A 177 1.23 -3.90 5.71
CA ASP A 177 2.67 -4.08 5.44
C ASP A 177 3.40 -2.73 5.34
N SER A 178 3.09 -1.84 6.28
CA SER A 178 3.26 -0.40 6.08
C SER A 178 4.61 0.11 6.57
N TRP A 179 5.24 0.96 5.75
CA TRP A 179 6.56 1.55 6.01
C TRP A 179 6.54 2.64 7.09
N ILE A 180 5.84 2.45 8.21
CA ILE A 180 5.62 3.47 9.26
C ILE A 180 6.90 3.79 10.03
N SER A 181 7.67 2.76 10.40
CA SER A 181 8.97 2.90 11.07
C SER A 181 10.04 2.15 10.28
N PRO A 182 10.62 2.79 9.25
CA PRO A 182 11.62 2.16 8.39
C PRO A 182 12.80 1.58 9.17
N LEU A 183 13.28 2.31 10.18
CA LEU A 183 14.42 1.90 10.97
C LEU A 183 14.15 0.63 11.79
N ASP A 184 12.96 0.48 12.39
CA ASP A 184 12.64 -0.72 13.16
C ASP A 184 12.67 -1.96 12.26
N SER A 185 12.12 -1.89 11.04
CA SER A 185 12.21 -2.98 10.04
C SER A 185 13.65 -3.29 9.63
N VAL A 186 14.44 -2.29 9.27
CA VAL A 186 15.84 -2.51 8.83
C VAL A 186 16.69 -3.15 9.93
N MET A 187 16.47 -2.76 11.19
CA MET A 187 17.17 -3.35 12.35
C MET A 187 16.72 -4.79 12.63
N THR A 188 15.55 -5.22 12.16
CA THR A 188 15.02 -6.58 12.37
C THR A 188 15.22 -7.54 11.21
N TRP A 189 15.61 -7.08 10.03
CA TRP A 189 15.91 -7.95 8.89
C TRP A 189 16.90 -9.08 9.23
N GLY A 190 18.03 -8.74 9.86
CA GLY A 190 19.02 -9.73 10.30
C GLY A 190 18.43 -10.78 11.26
N PRO A 191 17.89 -10.38 12.43
CA PRO A 191 17.23 -11.30 13.36
C PRO A 191 16.13 -12.15 12.72
N TYR A 192 15.28 -11.57 11.87
CA TYR A 192 14.19 -12.28 11.22
C TYR A 192 14.73 -13.37 10.29
N LEU A 193 15.63 -13.02 9.37
CA LEU A 193 16.26 -13.97 8.44
C LEU A 193 17.08 -15.05 9.13
N TYR A 194 17.76 -14.71 10.24
CA TYR A 194 18.47 -15.70 11.06
C TYR A 194 17.48 -16.70 11.68
N SER A 195 16.35 -16.23 12.21
CA SER A 195 15.32 -17.09 12.81
C SER A 195 14.63 -18.01 11.79
N THR A 196 14.61 -17.63 10.52
CA THR A 196 14.06 -18.40 9.40
C THR A 196 15.11 -19.23 8.66
N SER A 197 16.34 -19.32 9.20
CA SER A 197 17.46 -20.10 8.66
C SER A 197 17.99 -19.63 7.30
N LEU A 198 17.73 -18.37 6.94
CA LEU A 198 18.27 -17.74 5.73
C LEU A 198 19.63 -17.06 5.96
N LEU A 199 20.02 -16.84 7.22
CA LEU A 199 21.34 -16.35 7.59
C LEU A 199 22.03 -17.30 8.58
N ASP A 200 23.35 -17.36 8.49
CA ASP A 200 24.22 -17.91 9.52
C ASP A 200 24.74 -16.79 10.46
N ASP A 201 25.65 -17.14 11.37
CA ASP A 201 26.27 -16.18 12.30
C ASP A 201 27.07 -15.08 11.59
N TYR A 202 27.63 -15.35 10.42
CA TYR A 202 28.39 -14.35 9.65
C TYR A 202 27.44 -13.39 8.96
N GLY A 203 26.45 -13.91 8.25
CA GLY A 203 25.43 -13.11 7.58
C GLY A 203 24.64 -12.25 8.55
N LEU A 204 24.28 -12.77 9.73
CA LEU A 204 23.64 -11.97 10.78
C LEU A 204 24.51 -10.77 11.20
N ARG A 205 25.82 -10.97 11.40
CA ARG A 205 26.73 -9.89 11.78
C ARG A 205 26.87 -8.83 10.69
N GLU A 206 26.99 -9.26 9.44
CA GLU A 206 27.14 -8.36 8.29
C GLU A 206 25.88 -7.51 8.06
N VAL A 207 24.71 -8.14 8.04
CA VAL A 207 23.42 -7.45 7.91
C VAL A 207 23.20 -6.49 9.09
N SER A 208 23.47 -6.92 10.32
CA SER A 208 23.33 -6.06 11.51
C SER A 208 24.28 -4.85 11.47
N SER A 209 25.51 -5.03 10.97
CA SER A 209 26.46 -3.93 10.83
C SER A 209 26.02 -2.92 9.77
N ALA A 210 25.41 -3.37 8.66
CA ALA A 210 24.86 -2.50 7.63
C ALA A 210 23.64 -1.72 8.16
N ALA A 211 22.74 -2.39 8.86
CA ALA A 211 21.59 -1.77 9.52
C ALA A 211 22.01 -0.69 10.55
N GLU A 212 23.08 -0.91 11.31
CA GLU A 212 23.59 0.11 12.25
C GLU A 212 24.11 1.37 11.55
N ALA A 213 24.64 1.26 10.33
CA ALA A 213 25.03 2.43 9.54
C ALA A 213 23.79 3.25 9.13
N VAL A 214 22.70 2.58 8.74
CA VAL A 214 21.39 3.22 8.47
C VAL A 214 20.90 3.95 9.72
N LYS A 215 20.94 3.27 10.87
CA LYS A 215 20.56 3.85 12.17
C LYS A 215 21.31 5.14 12.47
N GLN A 216 22.63 5.14 12.30
CA GLN A 216 23.46 6.33 12.56
C GLN A 216 23.07 7.51 11.66
N ALA A 217 22.74 7.27 10.39
CA ALA A 217 22.28 8.32 9.50
C ALA A 217 20.89 8.86 9.90
N VAL A 218 19.96 7.98 10.30
CA VAL A 218 18.64 8.37 10.83
C VAL A 218 18.77 9.20 12.10
N ASP A 219 19.59 8.78 13.06
CA ASP A 219 19.83 9.48 14.32
C ASP A 219 20.42 10.89 14.11
N GLN A 220 21.15 11.09 13.02
CA GLN A 220 21.70 12.39 12.61
C GLN A 220 20.74 13.23 11.74
N GLY A 221 19.53 12.74 11.47
CA GLY A 221 18.56 13.40 10.58
C GLY A 221 18.94 13.41 9.10
N GLN A 222 19.91 12.57 8.69
CA GLN A 222 20.42 12.49 7.32
C GLN A 222 19.60 11.50 6.49
N TYR A 223 18.30 11.77 6.32
CA TYR A 223 17.37 10.79 5.75
C TYR A 223 17.67 10.34 4.32
N LEU A 224 18.16 11.24 3.45
CA LEU A 224 18.60 10.85 2.11
C LEU A 224 19.79 9.88 2.16
N LYS A 225 20.74 10.13 3.08
CA LYS A 225 21.87 9.22 3.30
C LYS A 225 21.42 7.90 3.91
N ALA A 226 20.42 7.92 4.79
CA ALA A 226 19.82 6.70 5.31
C ALA A 226 19.18 5.87 4.19
N THR A 227 18.50 6.47 3.21
CA THR A 227 17.96 5.78 2.02
C THR A 227 19.07 5.18 1.16
N GLU A 228 20.19 5.87 0.99
CA GLU A 228 21.37 5.32 0.30
C GLU A 228 21.95 4.11 1.04
N LEU A 229 22.13 4.20 2.36
CA LEU A 229 22.65 3.12 3.19
C LEU A 229 21.66 1.94 3.31
N TRP A 230 20.37 2.22 3.19
CA TRP A 230 19.33 1.21 3.12
C TRP A 230 19.50 0.33 1.86
N SER A 231 19.70 0.94 0.69
CA SER A 231 20.03 0.22 -0.55
C SER A 231 21.29 -0.66 -0.40
N VAL A 232 22.32 -0.15 0.29
CA VAL A 232 23.53 -0.94 0.60
C VAL A 232 23.19 -2.13 1.49
N THR A 233 22.29 -1.94 2.47
CA THR A 233 21.87 -3.00 3.39
C THR A 233 21.10 -4.09 2.66
N GLU A 234 20.26 -3.74 1.67
CA GLU A 234 19.59 -4.71 0.82
C GLU A 234 20.59 -5.57 0.05
N SER A 235 21.60 -4.95 -0.56
CA SER A 235 22.67 -5.69 -1.25
C SER A 235 23.41 -6.66 -0.32
N VAL A 236 23.64 -6.28 0.95
CA VAL A 236 24.28 -7.15 1.95
C VAL A 236 23.37 -8.33 2.31
N VAL A 237 22.06 -8.11 2.43
CA VAL A 237 21.07 -9.17 2.65
C VAL A 237 21.04 -10.13 1.47
N GLU A 238 20.93 -9.63 0.23
CA GLU A 238 20.88 -10.47 -0.97
C GLU A 238 22.12 -11.36 -1.10
N GLN A 239 23.31 -10.79 -0.87
CA GLN A 239 24.58 -11.52 -0.92
C GLN A 239 24.65 -12.66 0.10
N ASN A 240 24.13 -12.43 1.31
CA ASN A 240 24.17 -13.43 2.39
C ASN A 240 23.04 -14.47 2.32
N THR A 241 21.99 -14.22 1.53
CA THR A 241 20.80 -15.08 1.46
C THR A 241 20.60 -15.76 0.10
N ASN A 242 21.54 -15.57 -0.83
CA ASN A 242 21.39 -15.98 -2.22
C ASN A 242 20.14 -15.37 -2.88
N GLY A 243 19.96 -14.06 -2.69
CA GLY A 243 18.90 -13.27 -3.33
C GLY A 243 17.50 -13.57 -2.77
N VAL A 244 17.33 -13.55 -1.44
CA VAL A 244 15.99 -13.65 -0.85
C VAL A 244 15.04 -12.61 -1.45
N ASN A 245 13.80 -13.01 -1.72
CA ASN A 245 12.78 -12.05 -2.13
C ASN A 245 12.32 -11.21 -0.92
N PHE A 246 12.54 -9.89 -1.00
CA PHE A 246 12.12 -8.93 0.02
C PHE A 246 10.62 -8.89 0.28
N TYR A 247 9.80 -9.29 -0.69
CA TYR A 247 8.35 -9.25 -0.58
C TYR A 247 7.74 -10.58 -0.09
N ASN A 248 8.47 -11.69 -0.19
CA ASN A 248 8.04 -12.97 0.41
C ASN A 248 9.23 -13.93 0.50
N ILE A 249 9.74 -14.16 1.71
CA ILE A 249 10.98 -14.93 1.93
C ILE A 249 10.94 -16.40 1.48
N LEU A 250 9.75 -16.95 1.20
CA LEU A 250 9.59 -18.32 0.71
C LEU A 250 9.47 -18.42 -0.81
N THR A 251 9.44 -17.28 -1.50
CA THR A 251 9.41 -17.22 -2.95
C THR A 251 10.77 -16.82 -3.49
N GLN A 252 11.08 -17.32 -4.67
CA GLN A 252 12.17 -16.81 -5.49
C GLN A 252 11.51 -16.25 -6.74
N GLU A 253 11.78 -14.99 -7.08
CA GLU A 253 11.35 -14.49 -8.38
C GLU A 253 12.32 -15.05 -9.43
N PRO A 254 11.86 -15.92 -10.37
CA PRO A 254 12.76 -16.55 -11.33
C PRO A 254 13.22 -15.59 -12.44
N ASP A 255 12.57 -14.44 -12.57
CA ASP A 255 12.72 -13.52 -13.70
C ASP A 255 13.30 -12.19 -13.25
N GLU A 256 14.61 -12.18 -13.05
CA GLU A 256 15.59 -11.27 -13.65
C GLU A 256 16.89 -11.54 -12.88
N GLU A 257 17.89 -12.13 -13.55
CA GLU A 257 19.27 -11.91 -13.10
C GLU A 257 19.48 -10.39 -13.11
N MET A 258 19.25 -9.72 -11.99
CA MET A 258 19.57 -8.32 -11.80
C MET A 258 21.08 -8.22 -11.81
N SER A 259 21.67 -8.19 -13.00
CA SER A 259 23.08 -7.88 -13.14
C SER A 259 23.24 -6.43 -12.71
N SER A 260 23.71 -6.21 -11.49
CA SER A 260 24.15 -4.89 -11.06
C SER A 260 25.22 -4.43 -12.05
N VAL A 261 24.96 -3.30 -12.71
CA VAL A 261 25.95 -2.70 -13.60
C VAL A 261 26.97 -2.00 -12.73
N ALA A 262 28.24 -2.34 -12.87
CA ALA A 262 29.31 -1.70 -12.11
C ALA A 262 29.26 -0.16 -12.30
N GLY A 263 29.10 0.58 -11.20
CA GLY A 263 29.00 2.04 -11.21
C GLY A 263 27.57 2.61 -11.22
N GLU A 264 26.55 1.77 -11.07
CA GLU A 264 25.18 2.21 -10.89
C GLU A 264 24.99 2.97 -9.55
N GLY A 265 24.23 4.08 -9.58
CA GLY A 265 23.88 4.85 -8.39
C GLY A 265 22.76 4.19 -7.57
N PHE A 266 22.72 4.44 -6.26
CA PHE A 266 21.76 3.80 -5.35
C PHE A 266 20.29 3.98 -5.78
N LEU A 267 19.91 5.16 -6.29
CA LEU A 267 18.53 5.40 -6.73
C LEU A 267 18.12 4.47 -7.87
N SER A 268 19.02 4.19 -8.82
CA SER A 268 18.74 3.30 -9.94
C SER A 268 18.58 1.85 -9.49
N LEU A 269 19.39 1.41 -8.50
CA LEU A 269 19.21 0.11 -7.84
C LEU A 269 17.83 0.01 -7.19
N LEU A 270 17.45 1.00 -6.37
CA LEU A 270 16.16 1.00 -5.67
C LEU A 270 14.97 1.07 -6.63
N MET A 271 15.06 1.86 -7.70
CA MET A 271 14.02 1.90 -8.73
C MET A 271 13.83 0.53 -9.39
N ARG A 272 14.93 -0.15 -9.72
CA ARG A 272 14.86 -1.51 -10.26
C ARG A 272 14.23 -2.49 -9.29
N HIS A 273 14.60 -2.43 -8.01
CA HIS A 273 14.13 -3.38 -7.00
C HIS A 273 12.66 -3.17 -6.62
N HIS A 274 12.20 -1.92 -6.55
CA HIS A 274 10.90 -1.60 -5.93
C HIS A 274 9.89 -0.92 -6.85
N ILE A 275 10.30 -0.37 -7.99
CA ILE A 275 9.41 0.36 -8.91
C ILE A 275 9.17 -0.41 -10.20
N SER A 276 10.21 -0.98 -10.80
CA SER A 276 10.07 -1.79 -12.03
C SER A 276 9.11 -2.97 -11.87
N PRO A 277 9.11 -3.74 -10.77
CA PRO A 277 8.18 -4.87 -10.59
C PRO A 277 6.71 -4.43 -10.52
N LEU A 278 6.44 -3.22 -10.03
CA LEU A 278 5.08 -2.66 -9.98
C LEU A 278 4.55 -2.26 -11.37
N HIS A 279 5.43 -2.20 -12.37
CA HIS A 279 5.12 -1.82 -13.75
C HIS A 279 5.53 -2.90 -14.77
N ARG A 280 5.55 -4.18 -14.35
CA ARG A 280 5.87 -5.33 -15.20
C ARG A 280 5.21 -5.24 -16.56
N GLN A 281 5.90 -5.75 -17.57
CA GLN A 281 5.55 -5.56 -18.98
C GLN A 281 4.09 -5.92 -19.29
N SER A 282 3.55 -7.01 -18.72
CA SER A 282 2.16 -7.43 -18.92
C SER A 282 1.16 -6.39 -18.39
N LEU A 283 1.34 -5.91 -17.17
CA LEU A 283 0.49 -4.88 -16.56
C LEU A 283 0.64 -3.55 -17.30
N SER A 284 1.86 -3.16 -17.68
CA SER A 284 2.09 -1.95 -18.48
C SER A 284 1.41 -2.01 -19.85
N GLN A 285 1.45 -3.17 -20.53
CA GLN A 285 0.73 -3.40 -21.79
C GLN A 285 -0.79 -3.32 -21.61
N LEU A 286 -1.33 -3.89 -20.53
CA LEU A 286 -2.74 -3.79 -20.20
C LEU A 286 -3.16 -2.33 -19.98
N MET A 287 -2.43 -1.62 -19.12
CA MET A 287 -2.76 -0.26 -18.70
C MET A 287 -2.64 0.72 -19.87
N ASN A 288 -1.53 0.68 -20.61
CA ASN A 288 -1.30 1.56 -21.76
C ASN A 288 -2.08 1.17 -23.03
N GLY A 289 -2.62 -0.05 -23.09
CA GLY A 289 -3.39 -0.56 -24.22
C GLY A 289 -4.91 -0.55 -23.97
N PRO A 290 -5.53 -1.71 -23.69
CA PRO A 290 -6.98 -1.81 -23.52
C PRO A 290 -7.57 -0.85 -22.47
N ILE A 291 -6.92 -0.67 -21.32
CA ILE A 291 -7.45 0.15 -20.23
C ILE A 291 -7.40 1.64 -20.61
N ARG A 292 -6.27 2.15 -21.10
CA ARG A 292 -6.18 3.52 -21.64
C ARG A 292 -7.29 3.80 -22.66
N LYS A 293 -7.55 2.85 -23.57
CA LYS A 293 -8.61 2.97 -24.58
C LYS A 293 -10.01 3.02 -23.94
N LYS A 294 -10.28 2.22 -22.91
CA LYS A 294 -11.53 2.22 -22.15
C LYS A 294 -11.74 3.56 -21.43
N LEU A 295 -10.72 4.04 -20.73
CA LEU A 295 -10.79 5.25 -19.92
C LEU A 295 -11.00 6.49 -20.79
N GLY A 296 -10.35 6.55 -21.97
CA GLY A 296 -10.61 7.55 -23.02
C GLY A 296 -10.23 9.00 -22.68
N ILE A 297 -9.81 9.28 -21.44
CA ILE A 297 -9.48 10.62 -20.94
C ILE A 297 -8.00 10.82 -20.65
N ILE A 298 -7.16 9.79 -20.82
CA ILE A 298 -5.72 9.89 -20.51
C ILE A 298 -5.04 10.78 -21.56
N PRO A 299 -4.32 11.85 -21.17
CA PRO A 299 -3.63 12.73 -22.11
C PRO A 299 -2.62 11.99 -23.00
N GLN A 300 -2.41 12.46 -24.22
CA GLN A 300 -1.56 11.78 -25.21
C GLN A 300 -0.09 11.69 -24.79
N ASN A 301 0.40 12.67 -24.02
CA ASN A 301 1.75 12.73 -23.49
C ASN A 301 1.95 11.94 -22.18
N VAL A 302 0.89 11.37 -21.61
CA VAL A 302 0.96 10.59 -20.36
C VAL A 302 1.01 9.11 -20.70
N THR A 303 1.97 8.39 -20.13
CA THR A 303 2.08 6.93 -20.18
C THR A 303 1.96 6.38 -18.77
N TRP A 304 1.19 5.31 -18.57
CA TRP A 304 1.08 4.68 -17.26
C TRP A 304 2.45 4.21 -16.77
N GLY A 305 2.87 4.69 -15.59
CA GLY A 305 4.18 4.41 -15.00
C GLY A 305 5.32 5.26 -15.54
N GLY A 306 5.06 6.19 -16.46
CA GLY A 306 6.10 6.96 -17.15
C GLY A 306 6.88 7.96 -16.26
N GLN A 307 6.35 8.31 -15.09
CA GLN A 307 6.99 9.20 -14.12
C GLN A 307 7.26 8.51 -12.76
N ALA A 308 7.04 7.20 -12.64
CA ALA A 308 7.13 6.49 -11.35
C ALA A 308 8.54 6.56 -10.71
N GLU A 309 9.60 6.46 -11.53
CA GLU A 309 10.97 6.63 -11.05
C GLU A 309 11.24 8.05 -10.53
N ALA A 310 10.71 9.07 -11.20
CA ALA A 310 10.84 10.46 -10.77
C ALA A 310 10.12 10.73 -9.44
N VAL A 311 8.96 10.08 -9.23
CA VAL A 311 8.27 10.08 -7.93
C VAL A 311 9.15 9.48 -6.84
N PHE A 312 9.72 8.30 -7.07
CA PHE A 312 10.59 7.65 -6.09
C PHE A 312 11.82 8.51 -5.77
N SER A 313 12.49 9.04 -6.79
CA SER A 313 13.65 9.93 -6.65
C SER A 313 13.33 11.16 -5.80
N SER A 314 12.21 11.82 -6.09
CA SER A 314 11.77 13.05 -5.40
C SER A 314 11.43 12.78 -3.93
N MET A 315 10.90 11.60 -3.62
CA MET A 315 10.53 11.17 -2.27
C MET A 315 11.67 10.49 -1.49
N SER A 316 12.84 10.29 -2.09
CA SER A 316 13.95 9.54 -1.47
C SER A 316 14.47 10.15 -0.16
N GLY A 317 14.35 11.47 0.01
CA GLY A 317 14.66 12.17 1.26
C GLY A 317 13.61 11.98 2.37
N ASP A 318 12.41 11.54 2.03
CA ASP A 318 11.32 11.22 2.97
C ASP A 318 11.28 9.72 3.30
N PHE A 319 11.87 8.89 2.45
CA PHE A 319 11.73 7.44 2.48
C PHE A 319 12.10 6.79 3.83
N MET A 320 13.17 7.26 4.49
CA MET A 320 13.62 6.74 5.78
C MET A 320 13.12 7.53 7.00
N LYS A 321 12.26 8.54 6.82
CA LYS A 321 11.65 9.26 7.95
C LYS A 321 10.54 8.42 8.60
N PRO A 322 10.52 8.21 9.93
CA PRO A 322 9.42 7.53 10.58
C PRO A 322 8.19 8.43 10.67
N VAL A 323 7.00 7.83 10.72
CA VAL A 323 5.70 8.51 10.96
C VAL A 323 4.91 7.84 12.09
N VAL A 324 5.62 7.21 13.03
CA VAL A 324 5.02 6.55 14.22
C VAL A 324 4.22 7.56 15.06
N ASP A 325 4.71 8.79 15.17
CA ASP A 325 4.05 9.89 15.90
C ASP A 325 2.73 10.35 15.24
N VAL A 326 2.58 10.14 13.93
CA VAL A 326 1.30 10.35 13.23
C VAL A 326 0.28 9.31 13.66
N VAL A 327 0.71 8.05 13.84
CA VAL A 327 -0.17 6.98 14.34
C VAL A 327 -0.61 7.25 15.78
N ASP A 328 0.28 7.74 16.64
CA ASP A 328 -0.10 8.21 17.99
C ASP A 328 -1.19 9.29 17.93
N GLN A 329 -1.00 10.31 17.09
CA GLN A 329 -1.99 11.40 16.93
C GLN A 329 -3.34 10.91 16.41
N LEU A 330 -3.35 9.95 15.47
CA LEU A 330 -4.59 9.34 14.97
C LEU A 330 -5.34 8.61 16.09
N LEU A 331 -4.63 7.81 16.86
CA LEU A 331 -5.21 7.07 17.97
C LEU A 331 -5.76 7.99 19.06
N ASP A 332 -5.06 9.07 19.38
CA ASP A 332 -5.50 10.09 20.34
C ASP A 332 -6.68 10.92 19.82
N ALA A 333 -6.76 11.14 18.50
CA ALA A 333 -7.92 11.76 17.84
C ALA A 333 -9.15 10.82 17.78
N GLY A 334 -9.03 9.58 18.25
CA GLY A 334 -10.11 8.59 18.27
C GLY A 334 -10.36 7.93 16.91
N VAL A 335 -9.43 8.03 15.96
CA VAL A 335 -9.51 7.34 14.68
C VAL A 335 -9.33 5.84 14.90
N ASN A 336 -10.13 5.02 14.21
CA ASN A 336 -9.89 3.58 14.17
C ASN A 336 -8.67 3.31 13.29
N VAL A 337 -7.58 2.86 13.90
CA VAL A 337 -6.35 2.49 13.21
C VAL A 337 -6.20 0.97 13.24
N THR A 338 -6.07 0.37 12.07
CA THR A 338 -5.73 -1.04 11.91
C THR A 338 -4.34 -1.17 11.33
N VAL A 339 -3.51 -2.02 11.91
CA VAL A 339 -2.26 -2.51 11.32
C VAL A 339 -2.47 -3.95 10.89
N TYR A 340 -2.00 -4.34 9.72
CA TYR A 340 -2.03 -5.74 9.31
C TYR A 340 -0.76 -6.08 8.55
N ASN A 341 -0.17 -7.24 8.84
CA ASN A 341 1.13 -7.62 8.31
C ASN A 341 1.22 -9.08 7.86
N GLY A 342 1.89 -9.30 6.74
CA GLY A 342 2.20 -10.62 6.20
C GLY A 342 3.31 -11.27 7.00
N GLN A 343 3.10 -12.53 7.39
CA GLN A 343 4.09 -13.28 8.17
C GLN A 343 5.45 -13.43 7.47
N LEU A 344 5.44 -13.48 6.13
CA LEU A 344 6.57 -13.80 5.27
C LEU A 344 7.16 -12.56 4.58
N ASP A 345 6.64 -11.37 4.87
CA ASP A 345 7.22 -10.12 4.38
C ASP A 345 8.58 -9.88 5.05
N LEU A 346 9.59 -9.54 4.25
CA LEU A 346 10.91 -9.14 4.76
C LEU A 346 11.06 -7.63 4.77
N ILE A 347 10.66 -6.93 3.70
CA ILE A 347 10.85 -5.49 3.60
C ILE A 347 10.20 -4.82 4.81
N VAL A 348 8.96 -5.19 5.16
CA VAL A 348 8.23 -4.68 6.33
C VAL A 348 7.92 -5.80 7.33
N ASP A 349 8.98 -6.45 7.80
CA ASP A 349 8.87 -7.66 8.61
C ASP A 349 8.09 -7.52 9.92
N THR A 350 7.44 -8.62 10.32
CA THR A 350 6.59 -8.66 11.52
C THR A 350 7.30 -8.29 12.83
N MET A 351 8.61 -8.52 12.96
CA MET A 351 9.34 -8.16 14.18
C MET A 351 9.50 -6.63 14.27
N GLY A 352 9.90 -5.97 13.18
CA GLY A 352 10.01 -4.51 13.12
C GLY A 352 8.67 -3.82 13.36
N GLN A 353 7.59 -4.40 12.82
CA GLN A 353 6.24 -3.88 13.03
C GLN A 353 5.77 -4.00 14.47
N GLU A 354 6.07 -5.12 15.12
CA GLU A 354 5.80 -5.27 16.55
C GLU A 354 6.65 -4.31 17.40
N GLN A 355 7.89 -3.99 16.99
CA GLN A 355 8.76 -3.07 17.72
C GLN A 355 8.20 -1.65 17.76
N TRP A 356 7.78 -1.07 16.63
CA TRP A 356 7.24 0.29 16.64
C TRP A 356 5.87 0.36 17.34
N VAL A 357 5.03 -0.66 17.20
CA VAL A 357 3.74 -0.73 17.91
C VAL A 357 3.94 -0.74 19.43
N LYS A 358 4.98 -1.44 19.93
CA LYS A 358 5.35 -1.43 21.36
C LYS A 358 5.88 -0.08 21.85
N GLN A 359 6.21 0.84 20.94
CA GLN A 359 6.73 2.18 21.26
C GLN A 359 5.67 3.27 21.15
N LEU A 360 4.44 2.93 20.75
CA LEU A 360 3.32 3.88 20.71
C LEU A 360 3.11 4.56 22.08
N LYS A 361 2.80 5.85 22.05
CA LYS A 361 2.47 6.65 23.24
C LYS A 361 0.98 6.64 23.56
N TRP A 362 0.18 6.00 22.70
CA TRP A 362 -1.26 5.83 22.88
C TRP A 362 -1.63 5.24 24.26
N VAL A 363 -2.59 5.87 24.94
CA VAL A 363 -3.04 5.50 26.29
C VAL A 363 -3.53 4.06 26.42
N GLY A 364 -3.98 3.44 25.32
CA GLY A 364 -4.46 2.06 25.32
C GLY A 364 -3.36 1.00 25.23
N LEU A 365 -2.09 1.39 24.97
CA LEU A 365 -1.02 0.43 24.67
C LEU A 365 -0.81 -0.57 25.81
N GLN A 366 -0.80 -0.12 27.06
CA GLN A 366 -0.57 -1.01 28.21
C GLN A 366 -1.59 -2.15 28.28
N SER A 367 -2.87 -1.85 28.04
CA SER A 367 -3.93 -2.88 28.01
C SER A 367 -3.82 -3.76 26.77
N PHE A 368 -3.56 -3.15 25.61
CA PHE A 368 -3.38 -3.88 24.35
C PHE A 368 -2.22 -4.90 24.44
N SER A 369 -1.07 -4.52 24.99
CA SER A 369 0.09 -5.40 25.15
C SER A 369 -0.15 -6.60 26.07
N GLN A 370 -1.10 -6.49 27.01
CA GLN A 370 -1.47 -7.59 27.91
C GLN A 370 -2.48 -8.57 27.28
N MET A 371 -3.09 -8.22 26.15
CA MET A 371 -4.02 -9.11 25.46
C MET A 371 -3.30 -10.27 24.78
N LYS A 372 -3.99 -11.41 24.72
CA LYS A 372 -3.56 -12.57 23.93
C LYS A 372 -4.04 -12.45 22.49
N TRP A 373 -3.31 -13.06 21.56
CA TRP A 373 -3.75 -13.24 20.18
C TRP A 373 -5.05 -14.03 20.14
N THR A 374 -5.98 -13.58 19.31
CA THR A 374 -7.16 -14.36 18.91
C THR A 374 -6.88 -14.96 17.54
N ALA A 375 -6.99 -16.28 17.42
CA ALA A 375 -6.84 -16.96 16.14
C ALA A 375 -8.08 -16.77 15.27
N LEU A 376 -7.86 -16.65 13.95
CA LEU A 376 -8.90 -16.70 12.92
C LEU A 376 -8.65 -17.90 12.02
N ASP A 377 -9.72 -18.65 11.73
CA ASP A 377 -9.69 -19.73 10.76
C ASP A 377 -9.52 -19.18 9.35
N ASP A 378 -8.71 -19.87 8.56
CA ASP A 378 -8.54 -19.61 7.13
C ASP A 378 -9.86 -19.88 6.39
N PRO A 379 -10.46 -18.86 5.73
CA PRO A 379 -11.71 -19.04 5.01
C PRO A 379 -11.63 -20.06 3.87
N ALA A 380 -10.44 -20.29 3.31
CA ALA A 380 -10.23 -21.32 2.29
C ALA A 380 -10.02 -22.72 2.89
N PHE A 381 -9.60 -22.81 4.15
CA PHE A 381 -9.27 -24.07 4.83
C PHE A 381 -9.78 -24.08 6.28
N PRO A 382 -11.09 -24.31 6.51
CA PRO A 382 -11.69 -24.32 7.85
C PRO A 382 -10.96 -25.27 8.81
N GLY A 383 -10.74 -24.82 10.06
CA GLY A 383 -9.94 -25.55 11.06
C GLY A 383 -8.43 -25.38 10.94
N VAL A 384 -7.94 -24.67 9.92
CA VAL A 384 -6.54 -24.20 9.84
C VAL A 384 -6.51 -22.73 10.23
N THR A 385 -5.61 -22.33 11.12
CA THR A 385 -5.43 -20.90 11.45
C THR A 385 -4.85 -20.15 10.25
N GLY A 386 -5.54 -19.10 9.80
CA GLY A 386 -5.06 -18.22 8.73
C GLY A 386 -4.51 -16.89 9.23
N ALA A 387 -4.92 -16.45 10.43
CA ALA A 387 -4.43 -15.19 11.01
C ALA A 387 -4.51 -15.19 12.54
N PHE A 388 -3.79 -14.25 13.15
CA PHE A 388 -3.96 -13.85 14.53
C PHE A 388 -4.28 -12.37 14.60
N TYR A 389 -5.15 -11.95 15.53
CA TYR A 389 -5.43 -10.53 15.74
C TYR A 389 -5.66 -10.15 17.20
N LYS A 390 -5.55 -8.85 17.46
CA LYS A 390 -5.90 -8.17 18.71
C LYS A 390 -6.62 -6.87 18.36
N THR A 391 -7.64 -6.55 19.14
CA THR A 391 -8.33 -5.27 19.06
C THR A 391 -8.54 -4.73 20.47
N TYR A 392 -8.12 -3.50 20.71
CA TYR A 392 -8.40 -2.78 21.95
C TYR A 392 -8.82 -1.35 21.62
N LYS A 393 -10.02 -0.95 22.02
CA LYS A 393 -10.62 0.35 21.66
C LYS A 393 -10.52 0.60 20.15
N ASN A 394 -9.83 1.67 19.73
CA ASN A 394 -9.67 2.12 18.36
C ASN A 394 -8.36 1.64 17.69
N PHE A 395 -7.68 0.64 18.27
CA PHE A 395 -6.51 0.02 17.64
C PHE A 395 -6.72 -1.48 17.41
N SER A 396 -6.48 -1.91 16.18
CA SER A 396 -6.49 -3.32 15.78
C SER A 396 -5.15 -3.70 15.13
N PHE A 397 -4.70 -4.92 15.36
CA PHE A 397 -3.49 -5.45 14.71
C PHE A 397 -3.71 -6.91 14.31
N TYR A 398 -3.41 -7.24 13.05
CA TYR A 398 -3.50 -8.56 12.43
C TYR A 398 -2.13 -9.08 11.94
N TRP A 399 -1.89 -10.37 12.11
CA TRP A 399 -0.80 -11.15 11.53
C TRP A 399 -1.45 -12.13 10.56
N ILE A 400 -1.17 -11.97 9.27
CA ILE A 400 -1.73 -12.83 8.23
C ILE A 400 -0.70 -13.91 7.92
N LEU A 401 -1.03 -15.16 8.28
CA LEU A 401 -0.11 -16.28 8.12
C LEU A 401 0.02 -16.64 6.65
N LYS A 402 1.22 -17.09 6.25
CA LYS A 402 1.54 -17.51 4.87
C LYS A 402 1.41 -16.39 3.81
N ALA A 403 1.24 -15.15 4.21
CA ALA A 403 1.30 -13.99 3.31
C ALA A 403 2.66 -13.31 3.40
N GLY A 404 3.19 -12.88 2.26
CA GLY A 404 4.23 -11.85 2.18
C GLY A 404 3.63 -10.45 2.16
N HIS A 405 4.31 -9.53 1.49
CA HIS A 405 4.02 -8.10 1.45
C HIS A 405 2.64 -7.79 0.83
N MET A 406 2.34 -8.39 -0.32
CA MET A 406 1.05 -8.24 -1.00
C MET A 406 0.03 -9.24 -0.45
N ILE A 407 -0.43 -9.00 0.78
CA ILE A 407 -1.37 -9.90 1.48
C ILE A 407 -2.59 -10.29 0.63
N PRO A 408 -3.27 -9.37 -0.10
CA PRO A 408 -4.45 -9.77 -0.88
C PRO A 408 -4.12 -10.73 -2.02
N SER A 409 -2.90 -10.68 -2.55
CA SER A 409 -2.42 -11.61 -3.58
C SER A 409 -2.09 -12.98 -3.00
N ASP A 410 -1.36 -13.01 -1.87
CA ASP A 410 -0.90 -14.26 -1.26
C ASP A 410 -2.00 -15.00 -0.48
N GLN A 411 -2.86 -14.26 0.21
CA GLN A 411 -3.91 -14.79 1.10
C GLN A 411 -5.25 -14.07 0.88
N GLY A 412 -5.69 -13.95 -0.38
CA GLY A 412 -6.92 -13.26 -0.77
C GLY A 412 -8.19 -13.57 0.05
N PRO A 413 -8.51 -14.84 0.36
CA PRO A 413 -9.67 -15.16 1.21
C PRO A 413 -9.57 -14.55 2.61
N MET A 414 -8.38 -14.58 3.22
CA MET A 414 -8.14 -13.98 4.53
C MET A 414 -8.14 -12.44 4.46
N ALA A 415 -7.57 -11.86 3.41
CA ALA A 415 -7.61 -10.41 3.18
C ALA A 415 -9.05 -9.89 3.07
N LEU A 416 -9.91 -10.62 2.35
CA LEU A 416 -11.33 -10.28 2.22
C LEU A 416 -12.08 -10.42 3.55
N GLN A 417 -11.81 -11.48 4.32
CA GLN A 417 -12.40 -11.65 5.66
C GLN A 417 -11.97 -10.51 6.61
N MET A 418 -10.69 -10.12 6.56
CA MET A 418 -10.17 -8.98 7.32
C MET A 418 -10.86 -7.67 6.93
N LEU A 419 -11.02 -7.40 5.62
CA LEU A 419 -11.79 -6.24 5.13
C LEU A 419 -13.19 -6.22 5.77
N LYS A 420 -13.92 -7.35 5.72
CA LYS A 420 -15.27 -7.45 6.29
C LYS A 420 -15.28 -7.14 7.79
N MET A 421 -14.31 -7.67 8.54
CA MET A 421 -14.20 -7.42 9.98
C MET A 421 -13.92 -5.94 10.28
N ILE A 422 -12.98 -5.31 9.57
CA ILE A 422 -12.62 -3.89 9.77
C ILE A 422 -13.80 -2.99 9.42
N THR A 423 -14.50 -3.30 8.33
CA THR A 423 -15.59 -2.47 7.79
C THR A 423 -16.98 -2.88 8.30
N GLN A 424 -17.06 -3.87 9.20
CA GLN A 424 -18.27 -4.38 9.83
C GLN A 424 -19.32 -4.91 8.83
N GLN A 425 -18.87 -5.68 7.82
CA GLN A 425 -19.70 -6.24 6.75
C GLN A 425 -19.90 -7.76 6.87
N ASP A 426 -19.90 -8.30 8.09
CA ASP A 426 -20.00 -9.75 8.34
C ASP A 426 -21.38 -10.36 8.08
#